data_AF-A0A1L7X870-F1
#
_entry.id   AF-A0A1L7X870-F1
#
_cell.length_a   1.000
_cell.length_b   1.000
_cell.length_c   1.000
_cell.angle_alpha   90.00
_cell.angle_beta   90.00
_cell.angle_gamma   90.00
#
_symmetry.space_group_name_H-M   'P 1'
#
loop_
_entity.id
_entity.type
_entity.pdbx_description
1 polymer ?
#
loop_
_entity_poly.entity_id
_entity_poly.type
_entity_poly.pdbx_seq_one_letter_code
_entity_poly.pdbx_strand_id
1 'polypeptide(L)'
;MESPKKLTPTQILAQPLTLPCGLVLPNRLVNCPMQETLASEPFFDPPIKKFKNIYGERAASKYGLIITGQVQIDIRLLSIAGDSEISREHGTSTIMQLAQPGRTCPAGAGIRPADMAPLCPSSVPVHLSDS
;
A
#
# COMPACT_ATOMS: atom_id res chain seq x y z
N MET A 1 -0.65 -25.26 41.83
CA MET A 1 -0.66 -25.06 40.36
C MET A 1 -0.88 -23.59 40.11
N GLU A 2 0.15 -22.86 39.70
CA GLU A 2 -0.01 -21.45 39.31
C GLU A 2 -0.81 -21.38 38.00
N SER A 3 -1.85 -20.55 37.99
CA SER A 3 -2.63 -20.24 36.79
C SER A 3 -1.71 -19.60 35.74
N PRO A 4 -1.81 -19.95 34.45
CA PRO A 4 -0.96 -19.36 33.42
C PRO A 4 -1.14 -17.83 33.42
N LYS A 5 -0.02 -17.13 33.56
CA LYS A 5 0.03 -15.67 33.62
C LYS A 5 -0.49 -15.11 32.29
N LYS A 6 -1.66 -14.46 32.30
CA LYS A 6 -2.21 -13.82 31.11
C LYS A 6 -1.23 -12.75 30.62
N LEU A 7 -0.86 -12.84 29.35
CA LEU A 7 -0.01 -11.85 28.71
C LEU A 7 -0.75 -10.50 28.60
N THR A 8 0.00 -9.42 28.67
CA THR A 8 -0.53 -8.09 28.37
C THR A 8 -0.76 -7.93 26.87
N PRO A 9 -1.63 -7.00 26.44
CA PRO A 9 -1.87 -6.75 25.01
C PRO A 9 -0.59 -6.47 24.21
N THR A 10 0.34 -5.70 24.77
CA THR A 10 1.64 -5.41 24.14
C THR A 10 2.49 -6.65 23.96
N GLN A 11 2.50 -7.56 24.95
CA GLN A 11 3.23 -8.82 24.84
C GLN A 11 2.63 -9.73 23.77
N ILE A 12 1.30 -9.74 23.61
CA ILE A 12 0.62 -10.47 22.54
C ILE A 12 1.04 -9.93 21.16
N LEU A 13 1.06 -8.61 20.99
CA LEU A 13 1.46 -7.97 19.74
C LEU A 13 2.93 -8.19 19.39
N ALA A 14 3.81 -8.30 20.39
CA ALA A 14 5.23 -8.56 20.19
C ALA A 14 5.55 -10.02 19.79
N GLN A 15 4.58 -10.94 19.85
CA GLN A 15 4.81 -12.33 19.48
C GLN A 15 4.98 -12.50 17.97
N PRO A 16 5.86 -13.40 17.52
CA PRO A 16 5.92 -13.79 16.12
C PRO A 16 4.59 -14.32 15.58
N LEU A 17 4.40 -14.17 14.27
CA LEU A 17 3.24 -14.70 13.56
C LEU A 17 3.68 -15.33 12.25
N THR A 18 3.42 -16.64 12.10
CA THR A 18 3.62 -17.35 10.83
C THR A 18 2.37 -17.19 9.96
N LEU A 19 2.55 -16.66 8.75
CA LEU A 19 1.50 -16.54 7.76
C LEU A 19 1.29 -17.87 7.01
N PRO A 20 0.12 -18.09 6.37
CA PRO A 20 -0.15 -19.31 5.59
C PRO A 20 0.87 -19.60 4.49
N CYS A 21 1.54 -18.57 3.95
CA CYS A 21 2.60 -18.71 2.96
C CYS A 21 3.97 -19.13 3.54
N GLY A 22 4.06 -19.36 4.85
CA GLY A 22 5.30 -19.74 5.55
C GLY A 22 6.17 -18.56 6.00
N LEU A 23 5.82 -17.33 5.64
CA LEU A 23 6.53 -16.14 6.11
C LEU A 23 6.31 -15.94 7.62
N VAL A 24 7.40 -15.80 8.37
CA VAL A 24 7.36 -15.53 9.82
C VAL A 24 7.59 -14.05 10.07
N LEU A 25 6.58 -13.36 10.58
CA LEU A 25 6.68 -11.97 11.02
C LEU A 25 7.27 -11.94 12.44
N PRO A 26 8.22 -11.03 12.74
CA PRO A 26 8.83 -10.93 14.07
C PRO A 26 7.86 -10.39 15.14
N ASN A 27 6.79 -9.72 14.73
CA ASN A 27 5.72 -9.21 15.58
C ASN A 27 4.44 -9.01 14.75
N ARG A 28 3.34 -8.64 15.43
CA ARG A 28 2.00 -8.47 14.83
C ARG A 28 1.66 -7.02 14.48
N LEU A 29 2.67 -6.15 14.40
CA LEU A 29 2.49 -4.76 13.99
C LEU A 29 2.64 -4.67 12.47
N VAL A 30 1.62 -4.12 11.81
CA VAL A 30 1.61 -3.95 10.36
C VAL A 30 1.49 -2.46 10.06
N ASN A 31 2.37 -1.94 9.21
CA ASN A 31 2.16 -0.64 8.60
C ASN A 31 1.12 -0.81 7.49
N CYS A 32 -0.04 -0.18 7.69
CA CYS A 32 -1.15 -0.24 6.74
C CYS A 32 -0.74 0.41 5.40
N PRO A 33 -1.34 -0.01 4.28
CA PRO A 33 -1.12 0.64 3.00
C PRO A 33 -1.53 2.11 3.09
N MET A 34 -0.63 2.99 2.68
CA MET A 34 -0.84 4.43 2.70
C MET A 34 -0.74 4.99 1.30
N GLN A 35 -1.58 5.96 0.98
CA GLN A 35 -1.53 6.62 -0.31
C GLN A 35 -0.50 7.76 -0.24
N GLU A 36 0.68 7.58 -0.83
CA GLU A 36 1.77 8.55 -0.62
C GLU A 36 1.56 9.86 -1.38
N THR A 37 0.84 9.88 -2.50
CA THR A 37 0.59 11.10 -3.32
C THR A 37 1.87 11.85 -3.75
N LEU A 38 3.00 11.13 -3.87
CA LEU A 38 4.32 11.74 -4.05
C LEU A 38 4.87 11.66 -5.47
N ALA A 39 4.24 10.94 -6.39
CA ALA A 39 4.72 10.92 -7.77
C ALA A 39 4.41 12.21 -8.51
N SER A 40 5.26 12.52 -9.48
CA SER A 40 5.15 13.75 -10.28
C SER A 40 4.89 13.44 -11.74
N GLU A 41 4.11 14.31 -12.38
CA GLU A 41 3.97 14.37 -13.84
C GLU A 41 5.33 14.38 -14.57
N PRO A 42 5.39 13.95 -15.85
CA PRO A 42 4.26 13.53 -16.70
C PRO A 42 3.92 12.03 -16.62
N PHE A 43 4.86 11.20 -16.16
CA PHE A 43 4.67 9.74 -16.10
C PHE A 43 4.19 9.25 -14.75
N PHE A 44 4.06 10.15 -13.77
CA PHE A 44 3.72 9.80 -12.39
C PHE A 44 4.68 8.75 -11.83
N ASP A 45 5.94 8.88 -12.19
CA ASP A 45 7.03 8.12 -11.61
C ASP A 45 7.26 8.57 -10.17
N PRO A 46 7.46 7.65 -9.23
CA PRO A 46 7.76 8.02 -7.86
C PRO A 46 9.15 8.64 -7.78
N PRO A 47 9.31 9.77 -7.10
CA PRO A 47 10.63 10.34 -6.84
C PRO A 47 11.38 9.38 -5.90
N ILE A 48 12.29 8.60 -6.49
CA ILE A 48 13.05 7.52 -5.85
C ILE A 48 13.60 7.93 -4.49
N LYS A 49 14.10 9.17 -4.34
CA LYS A 49 14.64 9.67 -3.07
C LYS A 49 13.58 9.80 -1.96
N LYS A 50 12.41 10.37 -2.26
CA LYS A 50 11.37 10.55 -1.22
C LYS A 50 10.77 9.21 -0.79
N PHE A 51 10.58 8.31 -1.74
CA PHE A 51 10.11 6.94 -1.49
C PHE A 51 11.11 6.14 -0.65
N LYS A 52 12.41 6.20 -1.00
CA LYS A 52 13.47 5.59 -0.18
C LYS A 52 13.48 6.13 1.24
N ASN A 53 13.27 7.43 1.44
CA ASN A 53 13.25 8.02 2.78
C ASN A 53 12.07 7.50 3.60
N ILE A 54 10.84 7.61 3.08
CA ILE A 54 9.62 7.22 3.82
C ILE A 54 9.63 5.73 4.15
N TYR A 55 9.96 4.89 3.18
CA TYR A 55 9.98 3.45 3.41
C TYR A 55 11.22 3.00 4.19
N GLY A 56 12.33 3.74 4.12
CA GLY A 56 13.47 3.58 5.02
C GLY A 56 13.09 3.86 6.48
N GLU A 57 12.38 4.96 6.76
CA GLU A 57 11.87 5.30 8.09
C GLU A 57 10.87 4.27 8.62
N ARG A 58 9.93 3.83 7.77
CA ARG A 58 8.98 2.75 8.13
C ARG A 58 9.70 1.44 8.41
N ALA A 59 10.72 1.09 7.62
CA ALA A 59 11.50 -0.13 7.82
C ALA A 59 12.39 -0.05 9.07
N ALA A 60 12.88 1.14 9.44
CA ALA A 60 13.59 1.38 10.71
C ALA A 60 12.66 1.25 11.93
N SER A 61 11.35 1.40 11.75
CA SER A 61 10.34 1.36 12.83
C SER A 61 9.99 -0.06 13.34
N LYS A 62 10.71 -1.11 12.87
CA LYS A 62 10.59 -2.51 13.33
C LYS A 62 9.18 -3.12 13.25
N TYR A 63 8.39 -2.72 12.24
CA TYR A 63 7.14 -3.41 11.93
C TYR A 63 7.39 -4.88 11.59
N GLY A 64 6.42 -5.74 11.88
CA GLY A 64 6.44 -7.12 11.42
C GLY A 64 6.25 -7.20 9.90
N LEU A 65 5.43 -6.31 9.35
CA LEU A 65 5.12 -6.21 7.94
C LEU A 65 4.86 -4.75 7.54
N ILE A 66 5.35 -4.35 6.37
CA ILE A 66 4.98 -3.10 5.71
C ILE A 66 4.19 -3.42 4.46
N ILE A 67 3.06 -2.74 4.26
CA ILE A 67 2.30 -2.79 3.01
C ILE A 67 2.49 -1.45 2.32
N THR A 68 2.88 -1.47 1.05
CA THR A 68 3.08 -0.23 0.28
C THR A 68 1.75 0.50 0.04
N GLY A 69 1.84 1.74 -0.41
CA GLY A 69 0.77 2.37 -1.16
C GLY A 69 0.33 1.58 -2.39
N GLN A 70 -0.75 2.06 -2.99
CA GLN A 70 -1.36 1.51 -4.19
C GLN A 70 -0.45 1.68 -5.39
N VAL A 71 0.32 0.66 -5.73
CA VAL A 71 1.12 0.68 -6.95
C VAL A 71 0.26 0.32 -8.16
N GLN A 72 0.19 1.27 -9.07
CA GLN A 72 -0.65 1.24 -10.27
C GLN A 72 -0.04 0.27 -11.30
N ILE A 73 -0.86 -0.65 -11.82
CA ILE A 73 -0.39 -1.61 -12.85
C ILE A 73 -0.46 -1.01 -14.26
N ASP A 74 -1.38 -0.06 -14.49
CA ASP A 74 -1.63 0.56 -15.80
C ASP A 74 -1.59 2.08 -15.69
N ILE A 75 -0.63 2.70 -16.36
CA ILE A 75 -0.42 4.17 -16.38
C ILE A 75 -1.61 4.95 -16.97
N ARG A 76 -2.53 4.28 -17.69
CA ARG A 76 -3.77 4.88 -18.21
C ARG A 76 -4.89 4.91 -17.18
N LEU A 77 -4.75 4.20 -16.06
CA LEU A 77 -5.84 4.00 -15.09
C LEU A 77 -5.31 4.30 -13.70
N LEU A 78 -5.06 5.57 -13.40
CA LEU A 78 -4.58 6.00 -12.09
C LEU A 78 -5.74 6.33 -11.12
N SER A 79 -5.72 5.76 -9.91
CA SER A 79 -6.56 6.20 -8.78
C SER A 79 -6.16 7.59 -8.30
N ILE A 80 -4.84 7.82 -8.15
CA ILE A 80 -4.17 9.06 -7.74
C ILE A 80 -2.69 9.04 -8.21
N ALA A 81 -2.04 10.20 -8.24
CA ALA A 81 -0.63 10.37 -8.61
C ALA A 81 0.34 9.88 -7.50
N GLY A 82 0.99 8.72 -7.66
CA GLY A 82 1.92 8.18 -6.67
C GLY A 82 1.87 6.66 -6.64
N ASP A 83 3.02 5.98 -6.81
CA ASP A 83 3.50 4.88 -5.94
C ASP A 83 4.51 3.94 -6.68
N SER A 84 5.64 3.59 -6.06
CA SER A 84 6.40 2.35 -6.39
C SER A 84 7.46 1.92 -5.35
N GLU A 85 7.88 0.65 -5.55
CA GLU A 85 9.03 -0.16 -5.11
C GLU A 85 9.77 0.11 -3.79
N ILE A 86 9.90 -0.93 -2.96
CA ILE A 86 10.60 -0.90 -1.67
C ILE A 86 11.66 -1.98 -1.54
N SER A 87 12.82 -1.50 -1.10
CA SER A 87 14.04 -2.22 -0.74
C SER A 87 13.90 -3.07 0.54
N ARG A 88 14.62 -4.21 0.57
CA ARG A 88 14.76 -5.15 1.70
C ARG A 88 15.85 -4.76 2.73
N GLU A 89 16.28 -3.51 2.77
CA GLU A 89 17.52 -3.08 3.43
C GLU A 89 17.53 -3.23 4.97
N HIS A 90 16.37 -3.30 5.64
CA HIS A 90 16.30 -3.35 7.10
C HIS A 90 15.69 -4.64 7.67
N GLY A 91 15.58 -5.72 6.88
CA GLY A 91 15.08 -7.01 7.35
C GLY A 91 13.58 -7.06 7.70
N THR A 92 12.86 -5.94 7.53
CA THR A 92 11.39 -5.90 7.63
C THR A 92 10.78 -6.43 6.33
N SER A 93 9.81 -7.34 6.46
CA SER A 93 9.10 -7.86 5.30
C SER A 93 8.19 -6.79 4.72
N THR A 94 8.15 -6.69 3.39
CA THR A 94 7.35 -5.70 2.66
C THR A 94 6.53 -6.37 1.57
N ILE A 95 5.26 -6.00 1.47
CA ILE A 95 4.33 -6.44 0.42
C ILE A 95 3.92 -5.23 -0.42
N MET A 96 3.92 -5.42 -1.73
CA MET A 96 3.43 -4.44 -2.71
C MET A 96 1.93 -4.59 -2.91
N GLN A 97 1.18 -3.51 -2.70
CA GLN A 97 -0.24 -3.46 -3.02
C GLN A 97 -0.43 -3.05 -4.48
N LEU A 98 -0.68 -4.01 -5.35
CA LEU A 98 -1.03 -3.73 -6.74
C LEU A 98 -2.48 -3.26 -6.84
N ALA A 99 -2.72 -2.18 -7.59
CA ALA A 99 -4.02 -1.53 -7.66
C ALA A 99 -4.48 -1.25 -9.11
N GLN A 100 -5.80 -1.32 -9.29
CA GLN A 100 -6.51 -0.85 -10.48
C GLN A 100 -7.76 -0.09 -9.99
N PRO A 101 -7.86 1.23 -10.21
CA PRO A 101 -8.94 2.07 -9.66
C PRO A 101 -10.34 1.67 -10.14
N GLY A 102 -10.41 1.08 -11.33
CA GLY A 102 -11.68 0.87 -11.99
C GLY A 102 -12.39 2.19 -12.27
N ARG A 103 -13.67 2.21 -11.92
CA ARG A 103 -14.58 3.35 -12.08
C ARG A 103 -14.26 4.57 -11.21
N THR A 104 -13.32 4.48 -10.27
CA THR A 104 -12.86 5.65 -9.47
C THR A 104 -11.71 6.41 -10.13
N CYS A 105 -11.22 5.96 -11.29
CA CYS A 105 -10.18 6.66 -12.06
C CYS A 105 -10.67 8.04 -12.51
N PRO A 106 -10.06 9.15 -12.06
CA PRO A 106 -10.45 10.50 -12.48
C PRO A 106 -10.24 10.74 -13.97
N ALA A 107 -11.03 11.62 -14.58
CA ALA A 107 -10.81 12.09 -15.95
C ALA A 107 -9.43 12.76 -16.06
N GLY A 108 -8.65 12.39 -17.10
CA GLY A 108 -7.30 12.92 -17.30
C GLY A 108 -6.24 12.38 -16.33
N ALA A 109 -6.55 11.34 -15.53
CA ALA A 109 -5.53 10.71 -14.68
C ALA A 109 -4.49 9.95 -15.51
N GLY A 110 -3.21 10.14 -15.21
CA GLY A 110 -2.12 9.48 -15.94
C GLY A 110 -2.05 9.95 -17.39
N ILE A 111 -1.93 8.99 -18.30
CA ILE A 111 -1.97 9.24 -19.76
C ILE A 111 -3.31 8.84 -20.39
N ARG A 112 -4.39 8.76 -19.61
CA ARG A 112 -5.71 8.36 -20.12
C ARG A 112 -6.22 9.33 -21.18
N PRO A 113 -6.54 8.88 -22.41
CA PRO A 113 -7.19 9.72 -23.41
C PRO A 113 -8.51 10.30 -22.89
N ALA A 114 -8.84 11.53 -23.28
CA ALA A 114 -10.04 12.22 -22.80
C ALA A 114 -11.35 11.51 -23.20
N ASP A 115 -11.33 10.76 -24.29
CA ASP A 115 -12.44 9.98 -24.85
C ASP A 115 -12.49 8.53 -24.35
N MET A 116 -11.47 8.07 -23.61
CA MET A 116 -11.42 6.71 -23.06
C MET A 116 -12.15 6.67 -21.71
N ALA A 117 -13.22 5.88 -21.58
CA ALA A 117 -13.90 5.63 -20.30
C ALA A 117 -13.02 4.81 -19.32
N PRO A 118 -13.22 4.91 -17.99
CA PRO A 118 -12.52 4.06 -17.04
C PRO A 118 -12.91 2.59 -17.21
N LEU A 119 -11.94 1.67 -17.12
CA LEU A 119 -12.22 0.23 -17.23
C LEU A 119 -12.93 -0.27 -15.98
N CYS A 120 -14.12 -0.83 -16.12
CA CYS A 120 -14.89 -1.39 -15.02
C CYS A 120 -15.78 -2.55 -15.51
N PRO A 121 -16.23 -3.46 -14.61
CA PRO A 121 -17.04 -4.62 -15.03
C PRO A 121 -18.42 -4.26 -15.61
N SER A 122 -18.92 -3.05 -15.36
CA SER A 122 -20.23 -2.59 -15.83
C SER A 122 -20.25 -1.07 -15.97
N SER A 123 -21.12 -0.55 -16.84
CA SER A 123 -21.29 0.89 -17.10
C SER A 123 -22.09 1.62 -16.01
N VAL A 124 -21.79 1.35 -14.73
CA VAL A 124 -22.46 1.98 -13.58
C VAL A 124 -21.52 3.03 -12.98
N PRO A 125 -21.86 4.33 -13.07
CA PRO A 125 -21.01 5.40 -12.57
C PRO A 125 -20.90 5.37 -11.04
N VAL A 126 -19.81 5.94 -10.52
CA VAL A 126 -19.69 6.22 -9.09
C VAL A 126 -20.47 7.50 -8.79
N HIS A 127 -21.48 7.40 -7.92
CA HIS A 127 -22.14 8.57 -7.37
C HIS A 127 -21.34 9.05 -6.15
N LEU A 128 -20.60 10.14 -6.32
CA LEU A 128 -19.92 10.82 -5.23
C LEU A 128 -20.89 11.86 -4.66
N SER A 129 -21.74 11.44 -3.72
CA SER A 129 -22.84 12.16 -3.04
C SER A 129 -24.26 11.86 -3.54
N ASP A 130 -25.21 11.88 -2.60
CA ASP A 130 -26.68 11.78 -2.79
C ASP A 130 -27.36 13.17 -2.79
N SER A 131 -26.64 14.24 -3.17
CA SER A 131 -27.20 15.61 -3.10
C SER A 131 -28.08 15.94 -4.29
#